data_AF-A0A6G3PEM6-F1
#
_entry.id   AF-A0A6G3PEM6-F1
#
_cell.length_a   1.000
_cell.length_b   1.000
_cell.length_c   1.000
_cell.angle_alpha   90.00
_cell.angle_beta   90.00
_cell.angle_gamma   90.00
#
_symmetry.space_group_name_H-M   'P 1'
#
loop_
_entity.id
_entity.type
_entity.pdbx_description
1 polymer ?
#
loop_
_entity_poly.entity_id
_entity_poly.type
_entity_poly.pdbx_seq_one_letter_code
_entity_poly.pdbx_strand_id
1 'polypeptide(L)'
;LAADAVTAYAGAVGQRPGAVVAGGTGMIALGTDLKEWRRADGWGHLLGDSGGGAWIGRAGLDAAMRAHDGRRGGSPALLERLRAVFGPAEELPGLLYPRSDRPAVLASFAPEVAACAGADAIAAGILRQAAGHVAEAAAAVCPTTAGTDGTREATGEVALTGGLFRMGEPLLAPVREELALLAPGARVTSPEGDPLTGALRIAQALASDELRLPLHPTMLFVPREGPAGRRG
;
A
#
# COMPACT_ATOMS: atom_id res chain seq x y z
N LEU A 1 -15.55 11.65 12.37
CA LEU A 1 -14.60 10.52 12.54
C LEU A 1 -14.24 10.00 11.15
N ALA A 2 -12.95 9.90 10.85
CA ALA A 2 -12.45 9.39 9.58
C ALA A 2 -11.41 8.31 9.85
N ALA A 3 -11.44 7.22 9.09
CA ALA A 3 -10.40 6.20 9.11
C ALA A 3 -9.09 6.76 8.52
N ASP A 4 -7.95 6.23 8.95
CA ASP A 4 -6.63 6.65 8.46
C ASP A 4 -6.50 6.53 6.93
N ALA A 5 -7.11 5.51 6.33
CA ALA A 5 -7.13 5.35 4.88
C ALA A 5 -7.90 6.48 4.17
N VAL A 6 -8.97 7.02 4.79
CA VAL A 6 -9.74 8.14 4.23
C VAL A 6 -8.96 9.44 4.33
N THR A 7 -8.27 9.68 5.45
CA THR A 7 -7.45 10.89 5.60
C THR A 7 -6.21 10.82 4.71
N ALA A 8 -5.59 9.66 4.56
CA ALA A 8 -4.53 9.43 3.56
C ALA A 8 -5.02 9.67 2.14
N TYR A 9 -6.24 9.21 1.80
CA TYR A 9 -6.87 9.46 0.51
C TYR A 9 -7.07 10.96 0.27
N ALA A 10 -7.75 11.65 1.18
CA ALA A 10 -8.04 13.08 1.07
C ALA A 10 -6.75 13.93 1.04
N GLY A 11 -5.70 13.49 1.73
CA GLY A 11 -4.38 14.12 1.68
C GLY A 11 -3.73 13.99 0.31
N ALA A 12 -3.75 12.79 -0.26
CA ALA A 12 -3.06 12.48 -1.51
C ALA A 12 -3.79 13.00 -2.75
N VAL A 13 -5.12 12.81 -2.85
CA VAL A 13 -5.92 13.14 -4.05
C VAL A 13 -7.08 14.12 -3.78
N GLY A 14 -7.28 14.56 -2.54
CA GLY A 14 -8.31 15.54 -2.20
C GLY A 14 -9.74 14.98 -2.31
N GLN A 15 -10.65 15.80 -2.84
CA GLN A 15 -12.07 15.46 -3.06
C GLN A 15 -12.35 15.15 -4.53
N ARG A 16 -11.48 14.35 -5.18
CA ARG A 16 -11.58 13.97 -6.60
C ARG A 16 -11.72 12.46 -6.74
N PRO A 17 -12.37 11.95 -7.80
CA PRO A 17 -12.38 10.52 -8.10
C PRO A 17 -10.96 9.98 -8.32
N GLY A 18 -10.66 8.84 -7.73
CA GLY A 18 -9.34 8.21 -7.84
C GLY A 18 -9.11 7.09 -6.83
N ALA A 19 -7.87 6.66 -6.74
CA ALA A 19 -7.37 5.61 -5.86
C ALA A 19 -6.08 6.04 -5.16
N VAL A 20 -5.89 5.54 -3.95
CA VAL A 20 -4.67 5.75 -3.16
C VAL A 20 -4.21 4.41 -2.61
N VAL A 21 -2.96 4.06 -2.88
CA VAL A 21 -2.29 2.92 -2.25
C VAL A 21 -1.42 3.45 -1.13
N ALA A 22 -1.72 3.06 0.10
CA ALA A 22 -0.90 3.33 1.27
C ALA A 22 -0.02 2.10 1.56
N GLY A 23 1.29 2.23 1.34
CA GLY A 23 2.29 1.19 1.55
C GLY A 23 3.26 1.53 2.68
N GLY A 24 3.42 0.60 3.62
CA GLY A 24 4.39 0.66 4.71
C GLY A 24 4.80 -0.75 5.11
N THR A 25 4.74 -1.07 6.40
CA THR A 25 4.86 -2.45 6.88
C THR A 25 3.79 -3.34 6.22
N GLY A 26 2.55 -2.86 6.17
CA GLY A 26 1.45 -3.45 5.43
C GLY A 26 1.11 -2.69 4.14
N MET A 27 -0.02 -3.01 3.50
CA MET A 27 -0.48 -2.33 2.29
C MET A 27 -2.01 -2.30 2.23
N ILE A 28 -2.59 -1.17 1.83
CA ILE A 28 -4.01 -1.03 1.58
C ILE A 28 -4.24 -0.09 0.39
N ALA A 29 -5.21 -0.42 -0.47
CA ALA A 29 -5.70 0.47 -1.50
C ALA A 29 -7.12 0.94 -1.18
N LEU A 30 -7.37 2.25 -1.28
CA LEU A 30 -8.67 2.86 -1.11
C LEU A 30 -8.99 3.72 -2.33
N GLY A 31 -10.17 3.57 -2.91
CA GLY A 31 -10.63 4.37 -4.04
C GLY A 31 -12.07 4.82 -3.87
N THR A 32 -12.45 5.86 -4.60
CA THR A 32 -13.84 6.34 -4.66
C THR A 32 -14.10 7.09 -5.95
N ASP A 33 -15.33 6.96 -6.46
CA ASP A 33 -15.90 7.79 -7.53
C ASP A 33 -16.69 9.00 -6.97
N LEU A 34 -16.51 9.29 -5.68
CA LEU A 34 -17.27 10.24 -4.85
C LEU A 34 -18.72 9.83 -4.54
N LYS A 35 -19.13 8.61 -4.92
CA LYS A 35 -20.44 8.05 -4.55
C LYS A 35 -20.29 6.94 -3.51
N GLU A 36 -19.31 6.08 -3.70
CA GLU A 36 -19.01 4.97 -2.78
C GLU A 36 -17.51 4.79 -2.59
N TRP A 37 -17.15 4.14 -1.49
CA TRP A 37 -15.78 3.74 -1.22
C TRP A 37 -15.53 2.31 -1.70
N ARG A 38 -14.36 2.07 -2.27
CA ARG A 38 -13.85 0.76 -2.65
C ARG A 38 -12.53 0.53 -1.93
N ARG A 39 -12.36 -0.66 -1.37
CA ARG A 39 -11.14 -1.06 -0.66
C ARG A 39 -10.62 -2.37 -1.21
N ALA A 40 -9.31 -2.44 -1.42
CA ALA A 40 -8.60 -3.67 -1.69
C ALA A 40 -7.45 -3.82 -0.70
N ASP A 41 -7.21 -5.07 -0.29
CA ASP A 41 -6.18 -5.45 0.66
C ASP A 41 -6.31 -4.78 2.06
N GLY A 42 -5.22 -4.75 2.83
CA GLY A 42 -5.16 -4.33 4.23
C GLY A 42 -5.65 -5.39 5.20
N TRP A 43 -5.58 -6.68 4.83
CA TRP A 43 -6.02 -7.80 5.67
C TRP A 43 -4.93 -8.30 6.64
N GLY A 44 -3.79 -7.60 6.68
CA GLY A 44 -2.64 -7.95 7.51
C GLY A 44 -1.73 -8.97 6.82
N HIS A 45 -0.45 -8.96 7.20
CA HIS A 45 0.64 -9.78 6.65
C HIS A 45 0.40 -11.30 6.46
N LEU A 46 -0.62 -11.89 7.08
CA LEU A 46 -0.99 -13.30 6.93
C LEU A 46 -1.98 -13.55 5.79
N LEU A 47 -2.93 -12.64 5.57
CA LEU A 47 -4.05 -12.79 4.64
C LEU A 47 -4.03 -11.77 3.50
N GLY A 48 -3.11 -10.81 3.55
CA GLY A 48 -2.96 -9.73 2.60
C GLY A 48 -1.66 -8.97 2.84
N ASP A 49 -1.72 -7.65 2.74
CA ASP A 49 -0.59 -6.73 2.66
C ASP A 49 0.39 -7.14 1.53
N SER A 50 -0.16 -7.63 0.42
CA SER A 50 0.62 -8.17 -0.69
C SER A 50 1.43 -7.05 -1.34
N GLY A 51 2.73 -7.26 -1.51
CA GLY A 51 3.64 -6.20 -1.98
C GLY A 51 3.98 -5.12 -0.93
N GLY A 52 3.41 -5.18 0.27
CA GLY A 52 3.83 -4.36 1.41
C GLY A 52 5.23 -4.72 1.93
N GLY A 53 5.78 -3.93 2.84
CA GLY A 53 7.14 -4.12 3.35
C GLY A 53 7.35 -5.49 3.99
N ALA A 54 6.39 -5.95 4.82
CA ALA A 54 6.45 -7.26 5.44
C ALA A 54 6.44 -8.39 4.40
N TRP A 55 5.70 -8.22 3.31
CA TRP A 55 5.68 -9.17 2.20
C TRP A 55 7.03 -9.22 1.49
N ILE A 56 7.59 -8.05 1.12
CA ILE A 56 8.89 -7.95 0.43
C ILE A 56 10.01 -8.54 1.28
N GLY A 57 10.08 -8.14 2.55
CA GLY A 57 11.11 -8.62 3.46
C GLY A 57 10.97 -10.13 3.74
N ARG A 58 9.75 -10.65 3.88
CA ARG A 58 9.53 -12.10 3.99
C ARG A 58 10.03 -12.84 2.74
N ALA A 59 9.70 -12.35 1.55
CA ALA A 59 10.16 -12.97 0.30
C ALA A 59 11.69 -12.92 0.18
N GLY A 60 12.31 -11.81 0.60
CA GLY A 60 13.77 -11.66 0.66
C GLY A 60 14.43 -12.63 1.63
N LEU A 61 13.86 -12.79 2.83
CA LEU A 61 14.34 -13.74 3.83
C LEU A 61 14.14 -15.19 3.36
N ASP A 62 13.03 -15.53 2.69
CA ASP A 62 12.86 -16.88 2.10
C ASP A 62 13.94 -17.16 1.04
N ALA A 63 14.24 -16.19 0.17
CA ALA A 63 15.31 -16.32 -0.81
C ALA A 63 16.70 -16.45 -0.16
N ALA A 64 16.96 -15.74 0.94
CA ALA A 64 18.18 -15.88 1.71
C ALA A 64 18.29 -17.27 2.34
N MET A 65 17.23 -17.76 2.99
CA MET A 65 17.20 -19.11 3.59
C MET A 65 17.31 -20.21 2.54
N ARG A 66 16.72 -20.03 1.34
CA ARG A 66 16.94 -20.94 0.20
C ARG A 66 18.42 -21.04 -0.16
N ALA A 67 19.14 -19.92 -0.19
CA ALA A 67 20.58 -19.95 -0.46
C ALA A 67 21.35 -20.65 0.66
N HIS A 68 20.97 -20.42 1.93
CA HIS A 68 21.56 -21.12 3.07
C HIS A 68 21.41 -22.64 2.97
N ASP A 69 20.22 -23.11 2.58
CA ASP A 69 19.91 -24.53 2.44
C ASP A 69 20.47 -25.17 1.15
N GLY A 70 21.05 -24.39 0.24
CA GLY A 70 21.43 -24.85 -1.11
C GLY A 70 20.23 -25.16 -2.03
N ARG A 71 19.05 -24.61 -1.73
CA ARG A 71 17.82 -24.78 -2.52
C ARG A 71 17.79 -23.84 -3.73
N ARG A 72 17.10 -24.27 -4.80
CA ARG A 72 16.83 -23.43 -5.97
C ARG A 72 16.02 -22.19 -5.61
N GLY A 73 16.28 -21.10 -6.35
CA GLY A 73 15.67 -19.79 -6.11
C GLY A 73 16.24 -19.07 -4.89
N GLY A 74 17.42 -19.47 -4.42
CA GLY A 74 18.15 -18.77 -3.37
C GLY A 74 18.97 -17.60 -3.91
N SER A 75 19.17 -16.59 -3.08
CA SER A 75 20.05 -15.45 -3.36
C SER A 75 21.21 -15.37 -2.36
N PRO A 76 22.46 -15.62 -2.80
CA PRO A 76 23.64 -15.43 -1.96
C PRO A 76 23.78 -13.99 -1.44
N ALA A 77 23.44 -12.99 -2.26
CA ALA A 77 23.48 -11.59 -1.86
C ALA A 77 22.50 -11.31 -0.72
N LEU A 78 21.26 -11.80 -0.81
CA LEU A 78 20.28 -11.65 0.27
C LEU A 78 20.66 -12.44 1.53
N LEU A 79 21.36 -13.58 1.39
CA LEU A 79 21.91 -14.31 2.54
C LEU A 79 23.00 -13.50 3.27
N GLU A 80 23.88 -12.83 2.53
CA GLU A 80 24.87 -11.92 3.13
C GLU A 80 24.18 -10.77 3.87
N ARG A 81 23.14 -10.16 3.28
CA ARG A 81 22.36 -9.11 3.94
C ARG A 81 21.62 -9.62 5.17
N LEU A 82 21.01 -10.81 5.11
CA LEU A 82 20.38 -11.46 6.26
C LEU A 82 21.39 -11.59 7.39
N ARG A 83 22.58 -12.11 7.10
CA ARG A 83 23.65 -12.27 8.10
C ARG A 83 24.11 -10.96 8.72
N ALA A 84 24.19 -9.91 7.91
CA ALA A 84 24.56 -8.57 8.38
C ALA A 84 23.49 -7.95 9.30
N VAL A 85 22.20 -8.21 9.05
CA VAL A 85 21.09 -7.58 9.78
C VAL A 85 20.66 -8.39 11.00
N PHE A 86 20.58 -9.71 10.88
CA PHE A 86 19.99 -10.60 11.87
C PHE A 86 20.97 -11.59 12.50
N GLY A 87 22.22 -11.67 12.02
CA GLY A 87 23.20 -12.64 12.49
C GLY A 87 23.07 -14.00 11.78
N PRO A 88 23.55 -15.10 12.39
CA PRO A 88 23.55 -16.42 11.76
C PRO A 88 22.16 -16.83 11.23
N ALA A 89 22.11 -17.42 10.03
CA ALA A 89 20.84 -17.68 9.35
C ALA A 89 19.97 -18.71 10.08
N GLU A 90 20.63 -19.69 10.70
CA GLU A 90 20.05 -20.71 11.57
C GLU A 90 19.33 -20.15 12.81
N GLU A 91 19.66 -18.93 13.24
CA GLU A 91 19.04 -18.27 14.40
C GLU A 91 17.78 -17.47 14.03
N LEU A 92 17.57 -17.16 12.74
CA LEU A 92 16.45 -16.35 12.27
C LEU A 92 15.08 -16.83 12.78
N PRO A 93 14.73 -18.14 12.77
CA PRO A 93 13.47 -18.62 13.32
C PRO A 93 13.28 -18.25 14.79
N GLY A 94 14.33 -18.40 15.61
CA GLY A 94 14.30 -18.08 17.04
C GLY A 94 14.15 -16.59 17.30
N LEU A 95 14.68 -15.74 16.42
CA LEU A 95 14.55 -14.29 16.49
C LEU A 95 13.16 -13.81 16.03
N LEU A 96 12.54 -14.47 15.06
CA LEU A 96 11.32 -14.01 14.41
C LEU A 96 10.04 -14.53 15.07
N TYR A 97 9.92 -15.84 15.30
CA TYR A 97 8.64 -16.46 15.69
C TYR A 97 8.10 -16.02 17.06
N PRO A 98 8.93 -15.85 18.12
CA PRO A 98 8.43 -15.43 19.42
C PRO A 98 7.89 -14.00 19.46
N ARG A 99 8.25 -13.17 18.47
CA ARG A 99 7.92 -11.73 18.48
C ARG A 99 6.45 -11.47 18.20
N SER A 100 5.89 -10.44 18.83
CA SER A 100 4.54 -9.93 18.55
C SER A 100 4.51 -8.95 17.37
N ASP A 101 5.63 -8.32 17.06
CA ASP A 101 5.81 -7.32 15.99
C ASP A 101 6.46 -7.91 14.72
N ARG A 102 6.24 -9.22 14.46
CA ARG A 102 6.80 -9.93 13.29
C ARG A 102 6.67 -9.17 11.98
N PRO A 103 5.53 -8.52 11.66
CA PRO A 103 5.41 -7.77 10.40
C PRO A 103 6.45 -6.65 10.28
N ALA A 104 6.73 -5.94 11.38
CA ALA A 104 7.71 -4.87 11.40
C ALA A 104 9.13 -5.42 11.21
N VAL A 105 9.45 -6.55 11.84
CA VAL A 105 10.75 -7.23 11.66
C VAL A 105 10.92 -7.69 10.22
N LEU A 106 9.91 -8.33 9.64
CA LEU A 106 9.93 -8.71 8.22
C LEU A 106 10.12 -7.46 7.35
N ALA A 107 9.34 -6.41 7.57
CA ALA A 107 9.41 -5.19 6.78
C ALA A 107 10.76 -4.47 6.88
N SER A 108 11.47 -4.61 8.00
CA SER A 108 12.80 -4.03 8.19
C SER A 108 13.84 -4.59 7.20
N PHE A 109 13.59 -5.76 6.60
CA PHE A 109 14.46 -6.36 5.59
C PHE A 109 14.14 -5.92 4.16
N ALA A 110 13.00 -5.25 3.90
CA ALA A 110 12.64 -4.81 2.56
C ALA A 110 13.64 -3.83 1.90
N PRO A 111 14.26 -2.86 2.63
CA PRO A 111 15.30 -2.01 2.06
C PRO A 111 16.53 -2.79 1.58
N GLU A 112 16.86 -3.92 2.21
CA GLU A 112 17.97 -4.79 1.80
C GLU A 112 17.66 -5.49 0.48
N VAL A 113 16.41 -5.92 0.29
CA VAL A 113 15.94 -6.44 -1.01
C VAL A 113 16.06 -5.37 -2.08
N ALA A 114 15.63 -4.13 -1.78
CA ALA A 114 15.76 -3.01 -2.71
C ALA A 114 17.22 -2.71 -3.09
N ALA A 115 18.13 -2.73 -2.12
CA ALA A 115 19.55 -2.48 -2.34
C ALA A 115 20.21 -3.56 -3.24
N CYS A 116 19.77 -4.81 -3.15
CA CYS A 116 20.31 -5.91 -3.96
C CYS A 116 19.73 -5.95 -5.40
N ALA A 117 18.56 -5.36 -5.66
CA ALA A 117 17.83 -5.54 -6.92
C ALA A 117 18.57 -5.08 -8.19
N GLY A 118 19.55 -4.17 -8.07
CA GLY A 118 20.37 -3.75 -9.21
C GLY A 118 21.36 -4.82 -9.71
N ALA A 119 21.73 -5.78 -8.85
CA ALA A 119 22.75 -6.79 -9.14
C ALA A 119 22.27 -8.24 -8.92
N ASP A 120 21.15 -8.44 -8.23
CA ASP A 120 20.56 -9.75 -7.95
C ASP A 120 19.18 -9.90 -8.60
N ALA A 121 19.07 -10.84 -9.54
CA ALA A 121 17.84 -11.10 -10.29
C ALA A 121 16.70 -11.63 -9.39
N ILE A 122 17.01 -12.31 -8.29
CA ILE A 122 15.99 -12.78 -7.33
C ILE A 122 15.40 -11.60 -6.58
N ALA A 123 16.23 -10.71 -6.04
CA ALA A 123 15.78 -9.47 -5.41
C ALA A 123 14.96 -8.60 -6.38
N ALA A 124 15.42 -8.42 -7.62
CA ALA A 124 14.66 -7.71 -8.65
C ALA A 124 13.30 -8.36 -8.95
N GLY A 125 13.26 -9.69 -9.02
CA GLY A 125 12.03 -10.46 -9.20
C GLY A 125 11.02 -10.27 -8.06
N ILE A 126 11.49 -10.23 -6.81
CA ILE A 126 10.66 -9.97 -5.63
C ILE A 126 10.02 -8.58 -5.72
N LEU A 127 10.78 -7.54 -6.07
CA LEU A 127 10.22 -6.18 -6.21
C LEU A 127 9.24 -6.08 -7.37
N ARG A 128 9.47 -6.80 -8.48
CA ARG A 128 8.54 -6.84 -9.61
C ARG A 128 7.21 -7.51 -9.22
N GLN A 129 7.27 -8.61 -8.45
CA GLN A 129 6.07 -9.22 -7.89
C GLN A 129 5.32 -8.30 -6.92
N ALA A 130 6.06 -7.61 -6.03
CA ALA A 130 5.48 -6.63 -5.13
C ALA A 130 4.80 -5.49 -5.90
N ALA A 131 5.41 -5.03 -6.98
CA ALA A 131 4.85 -4.02 -7.86
C ALA A 131 3.54 -4.47 -8.52
N GLY A 132 3.48 -5.71 -9.00
CA GLY A 132 2.26 -6.32 -9.53
C GLY A 132 1.13 -6.30 -8.50
N HIS A 133 1.40 -6.73 -7.26
CA HIS A 133 0.41 -6.69 -6.18
C HIS A 133 -0.09 -5.27 -5.86
N VAL A 134 0.81 -4.28 -5.85
CA VAL A 134 0.45 -2.87 -5.65
C VAL A 134 -0.46 -2.38 -6.79
N ALA A 135 -0.13 -2.71 -8.03
CA ALA A 135 -0.90 -2.29 -9.20
C ALA A 135 -2.27 -2.99 -9.27
N GLU A 136 -2.35 -4.28 -8.97
CA GLU A 136 -3.60 -5.04 -8.85
C GLU A 136 -4.53 -4.44 -7.80
N ALA A 137 -3.99 -4.11 -6.62
CA ALA A 137 -4.77 -3.50 -5.54
C ALA A 137 -5.28 -2.10 -5.93
N ALA A 138 -4.44 -1.29 -6.59
CA ALA A 138 -4.85 0.01 -7.12
C ALA A 138 -5.95 -0.12 -8.18
N ALA A 139 -5.76 -0.99 -9.17
CA ALA A 139 -6.71 -1.19 -10.26
C ALA A 139 -8.08 -1.69 -9.74
N ALA A 140 -8.08 -2.55 -8.72
CA ALA A 140 -9.30 -3.07 -8.10
C ALA A 140 -10.16 -1.99 -7.43
N VAL A 141 -9.58 -0.87 -7.01
CA VAL A 141 -10.31 0.24 -6.36
C VAL A 141 -10.47 1.47 -7.24
N CYS A 142 -9.82 1.51 -8.41
CA CYS A 142 -9.94 2.63 -9.35
C CYS A 142 -11.40 2.81 -9.78
N PRO A 143 -11.92 4.05 -9.80
CA PRO A 143 -13.17 4.36 -10.49
C PRO A 143 -13.09 3.91 -11.95
N THR A 144 -14.19 3.41 -12.48
CA THR A 144 -14.27 3.00 -13.89
C THR A 144 -15.37 3.74 -14.62
N THR A 145 -15.12 4.05 -15.89
CA THR A 145 -16.15 4.52 -16.83
C THR A 145 -16.48 3.43 -17.83
N ALA A 146 -17.76 3.32 -18.19
CA ALA A 146 -18.19 2.41 -19.24
C ALA A 146 -17.74 2.95 -20.61
N GLY A 147 -16.90 2.20 -21.30
CA GLY A 147 -16.55 2.41 -22.69
C GLY A 147 -17.74 2.13 -23.61
N THR A 148 -17.70 2.71 -24.82
CA THR A 148 -18.76 2.54 -25.83
C THR A 148 -18.86 1.12 -26.39
N ASP A 149 -17.84 0.30 -26.17
CA ASP A 149 -17.74 -1.12 -26.55
C ASP A 149 -18.07 -2.08 -25.39
N GLY A 150 -18.53 -1.56 -24.25
CA GLY A 150 -18.84 -2.35 -23.05
C GLY A 150 -17.62 -2.67 -22.17
N THR A 151 -16.43 -2.17 -22.52
CA THR A 151 -15.26 -2.24 -21.64
C THR A 151 -15.39 -1.28 -20.46
N ARG A 152 -14.65 -1.51 -19.39
CA ARG A 152 -14.53 -0.58 -18.25
C ARG A 152 -13.11 -0.07 -18.19
N GLU A 153 -12.93 1.22 -18.37
CA GLU A 153 -11.62 1.86 -18.27
C GLU A 153 -11.45 2.48 -16.89
N ALA A 154 -10.31 2.20 -16.26
CA ALA A 154 -9.92 2.87 -15.03
C ALA A 154 -9.75 4.37 -15.30
N THR A 155 -10.26 5.21 -14.41
CA THR A 155 -10.22 6.67 -14.52
C THR A 155 -9.86 7.30 -13.17
N GLY A 156 -9.40 8.54 -13.23
CA GLY A 156 -9.04 9.31 -12.05
C GLY A 156 -7.56 9.24 -11.71
N GLU A 157 -7.22 9.72 -10.52
CA GLU A 157 -5.84 9.82 -10.05
C GLU A 157 -5.47 8.61 -9.20
N VAL A 158 -4.27 8.05 -9.44
CA VAL A 158 -3.68 7.02 -8.57
C VAL A 158 -2.51 7.66 -7.85
N ALA A 159 -2.57 7.73 -6.53
CA ALA A 159 -1.46 8.21 -5.72
C ALA A 159 -0.88 7.08 -4.85
N LEU A 160 0.45 7.04 -4.76
CA LEU A 160 1.18 6.12 -3.91
C LEU A 160 1.67 6.89 -2.69
N THR A 161 1.35 6.42 -1.48
CA THR A 161 1.72 7.07 -0.22
C THR A 161 2.25 6.09 0.81
N GLY A 162 2.99 6.59 1.79
CA GLY A 162 3.60 5.79 2.86
C GLY A 162 5.08 5.47 2.63
N GLY A 163 5.71 4.92 3.68
CA GLY A 163 7.16 4.74 3.76
C GLY A 163 7.72 3.71 2.79
N LEU A 164 6.91 2.77 2.31
CA LEU A 164 7.33 1.72 1.37
C LEU A 164 7.91 2.31 0.08
N PHE A 165 7.24 3.32 -0.46
CA PHE A 165 7.58 3.93 -1.74
C PHE A 165 8.87 4.79 -1.68
N ARG A 166 9.44 4.98 -0.49
CA ARG A 166 10.77 5.60 -0.31
C ARG A 166 11.92 4.68 -0.74
N MET A 167 11.67 3.40 -1.02
CA MET A 167 12.65 2.51 -1.66
C MET A 167 13.04 2.99 -3.06
N GLY A 168 12.26 3.89 -3.65
CA GLY A 168 12.60 4.58 -4.90
C GLY A 168 12.40 3.70 -6.13
N GLU A 169 13.19 4.00 -7.16
CA GLU A 169 13.06 3.42 -8.50
C GLU A 169 13.06 1.89 -8.59
N PRO A 170 13.79 1.12 -7.73
CA PRO A 170 13.69 -0.34 -7.72
C PRO A 170 12.26 -0.88 -7.55
N LEU A 171 11.38 -0.15 -6.85
CA LEU A 171 9.96 -0.49 -6.72
C LEU A 171 9.07 0.40 -7.60
N LEU A 172 9.36 1.70 -7.67
CA LEU A 172 8.47 2.65 -8.37
C LEU A 172 8.43 2.44 -9.88
N ALA A 173 9.55 2.05 -10.50
CA ALA A 173 9.58 1.76 -11.94
C ALA A 173 8.65 0.60 -12.31
N PRO A 174 8.78 -0.61 -11.73
CA PRO A 174 7.86 -1.71 -12.05
C PRO A 174 6.42 -1.41 -11.63
N VAL A 175 6.16 -0.64 -10.56
CA VAL A 175 4.78 -0.24 -10.21
C VAL A 175 4.15 0.60 -11.34
N ARG A 176 4.90 1.55 -11.91
CA ARG A 176 4.41 2.37 -13.03
C ARG A 176 4.17 1.53 -14.29
N GLU A 177 5.03 0.56 -14.56
CA GLU A 177 4.87 -0.38 -15.68
C GLU A 177 3.57 -1.20 -15.52
N GLU A 178 3.36 -1.81 -14.35
CA GLU A 178 2.16 -2.63 -14.09
C GLU A 178 0.87 -1.80 -14.07
N LEU A 179 0.91 -0.59 -13.51
CA LEU A 179 -0.24 0.33 -13.55
C LEU A 179 -0.60 0.75 -14.98
N ALA A 180 0.38 0.98 -15.85
CA ALA A 180 0.12 1.31 -17.24
C ALA A 180 -0.58 0.16 -18.00
N LEU A 181 -0.36 -1.08 -17.57
CA LEU A 181 -1.02 -2.27 -18.14
C LEU A 181 -2.42 -2.49 -17.55
N LEU A 182 -2.57 -2.42 -16.23
CA LEU A 182 -3.80 -2.76 -15.52
C LEU A 182 -4.82 -1.61 -15.46
N ALA A 183 -4.35 -0.37 -15.50
CA ALA A 183 -5.16 0.83 -15.38
C ALA A 183 -4.69 1.93 -16.35
N PRO A 184 -4.70 1.69 -17.69
CA PRO A 184 -4.13 2.61 -18.68
C PRO A 184 -4.77 4.00 -18.71
N GLY A 185 -6.05 4.13 -18.31
CA GLY A 185 -6.75 5.41 -18.21
C GLY A 185 -6.54 6.14 -16.88
N ALA A 186 -5.87 5.52 -15.90
CA ALA A 186 -5.58 6.13 -14.61
C ALA A 186 -4.27 6.94 -14.68
N ARG A 187 -4.28 8.14 -14.10
CA ARG A 187 -3.09 9.00 -14.04
C ARG A 187 -2.37 8.79 -12.72
N VAL A 188 -1.16 8.25 -12.78
CA VAL A 188 -0.29 8.17 -11.60
C VAL A 188 0.18 9.58 -11.21
N THR A 189 -0.06 9.97 -9.97
CA THR A 189 0.25 11.30 -9.44
C THR A 189 1.06 11.20 -8.15
N SER A 190 1.87 12.21 -7.87
CA SER A 190 2.46 12.37 -6.55
C SER A 190 1.37 12.81 -5.56
N PRO A 191 1.37 12.28 -4.33
CA PRO A 191 0.41 12.74 -3.31
C PRO A 191 0.59 14.24 -3.05
N GLU A 192 -0.51 15.00 -3.08
CA GLU A 192 -0.49 16.45 -2.82
C GLU A 192 -0.18 16.80 -1.37
N GLY A 193 -0.40 15.85 -0.46
CA GLY A 193 -0.25 16.02 0.97
C GLY A 193 -0.29 14.70 1.72
N ASP A 194 -0.21 14.81 3.03
CA ASP A 194 -0.18 13.68 3.96
C ASP A 194 -1.56 13.47 4.63
N PRO A 195 -1.73 12.42 5.47
CA PRO A 195 -2.99 12.18 6.16
C PRO A 195 -3.45 13.35 7.04
N LEU A 196 -2.54 14.13 7.62
CA LEU A 196 -2.90 15.31 8.41
C LEU A 196 -3.52 16.40 7.53
N THR A 197 -2.92 16.64 6.36
CA THR A 197 -3.46 17.53 5.32
C THR A 197 -4.85 17.06 4.90
N GLY A 198 -5.04 15.74 4.74
CA GLY A 198 -6.36 15.17 4.43
C GLY A 198 -7.39 15.37 5.53
N ALA A 199 -7.02 15.19 6.80
CA ALA A 199 -7.90 15.45 7.93
C ALA A 199 -8.36 16.91 7.98
N LEU A 200 -7.43 17.85 7.73
CA LEU A 200 -7.75 19.28 7.63
C LEU A 200 -8.68 19.59 6.46
N ARG A 201 -8.42 19.02 5.26
CA ARG A 201 -9.29 19.17 4.09
C ARG A 201 -10.71 18.68 4.34
N ILE A 202 -10.85 17.53 5.00
CA ILE A 202 -12.16 16.98 5.38
C ILE A 202 -12.87 17.91 6.37
N ALA A 203 -12.17 18.37 7.40
CA ALA A 203 -12.75 19.27 8.41
C ALA A 203 -13.20 20.61 7.80
N GLN A 204 -12.40 21.19 6.90
CA GLN A 204 -12.75 22.43 6.19
C GLN A 204 -13.98 22.23 5.30
N ALA A 205 -14.01 21.16 4.49
CA ALA A 205 -15.14 20.87 3.62
C ALA A 205 -16.45 20.62 4.39
N LEU A 206 -16.36 20.02 5.59
CA LEU A 206 -17.51 19.88 6.49
C LEU A 206 -17.98 21.23 7.04
N ALA A 207 -17.06 22.12 7.40
CA ALA A 207 -17.39 23.43 7.93
C ALA A 207 -18.00 24.37 6.87
N SER A 208 -17.66 24.18 5.59
CA SER A 208 -18.19 24.93 4.45
C SER A 208 -19.38 24.29 3.74
N ASP A 209 -19.85 23.10 4.17
CA ASP A 209 -20.88 22.30 3.49
C ASP A 209 -20.52 21.91 2.04
N GLU A 210 -19.23 21.68 1.80
CA GLU A 210 -18.64 21.34 0.49
C GLU A 210 -18.04 19.92 0.47
N LEU A 211 -18.44 19.05 1.42
CA LEU A 211 -17.94 17.68 1.47
C LEU A 211 -18.51 16.85 0.30
N ARG A 212 -17.62 16.36 -0.56
CA ARG A 212 -17.92 15.48 -1.69
C ARG A 212 -17.57 14.02 -1.43
N LEU A 213 -16.73 13.75 -0.42
CA LEU A 213 -16.35 12.38 -0.08
C LEU A 213 -17.55 11.62 0.51
N PRO A 214 -17.78 10.35 0.12
CA PRO A 214 -18.98 9.63 0.55
C PRO A 214 -18.93 9.32 2.04
N LEU A 215 -20.06 9.48 2.72
CA LEU A 215 -20.22 9.07 4.10
C LEU A 215 -20.30 7.53 4.18
N HIS A 216 -19.71 6.96 5.21
CA HIS A 216 -19.75 5.53 5.45
C HIS A 216 -19.56 5.22 6.95
N PRO A 217 -20.35 4.29 7.53
CA PRO A 217 -20.36 4.05 8.98
C PRO A 217 -18.99 3.75 9.60
N THR A 218 -18.08 3.11 8.85
CA THR A 218 -16.75 2.73 9.33
C THR A 218 -15.59 3.49 8.68
N MET A 219 -15.84 4.35 7.68
CA MET A 219 -14.77 5.05 6.95
C MET A 219 -14.84 6.56 7.14
N LEU A 220 -15.99 7.19 6.91
CA LEU A 220 -16.19 8.62 7.11
C LEU A 220 -17.57 8.87 7.72
N PHE A 221 -17.59 9.10 9.02
CA PHE A 221 -18.80 9.28 9.80
C PHE A 221 -18.84 10.67 10.43
N VAL A 222 -19.92 11.41 10.16
CA VAL A 222 -20.22 12.69 10.78
C VAL A 222 -21.33 12.45 11.80
N PRO A 223 -21.05 12.54 13.11
CA PRO A 223 -22.10 12.48 14.12
C PRO A 223 -23.06 13.64 13.88
N ARG A 224 -24.35 13.35 13.74
CA ARG A 224 -25.36 14.41 13.83
C ARG A 224 -25.51 14.78 15.30
N GLU A 225 -25.39 16.06 15.62
CA GLU A 225 -25.90 16.55 16.90
C GLU A 225 -27.41 16.27 16.91
N GLY A 226 -27.84 15.32 17.75
CA GLY A 226 -29.25 15.18 18.07
C GLY A 226 -29.74 16.47 18.74
N PRO A 227 -31.02 16.85 18.62
CA PRO A 227 -31.54 18.01 19.33
C PRO A 227 -31.20 17.83 20.80
N ALA A 228 -30.48 18.82 21.37
CA ALA A 228 -30.13 18.82 22.78
C ALA A 228 -31.40 18.52 23.58
N GLY A 229 -31.46 17.31 24.15
CA GLY A 229 -32.59 16.87 24.93
C GLY A 229 -32.79 17.89 26.05
N ARG A 230 -33.85 18.69 25.94
CA ARG A 230 -34.36 19.48 27.06
C ARG A 230 -34.65 18.48 28.17
N ARG A 231 -33.76 18.42 29.16
CA ARG A 231 -34.07 17.85 30.47
C ARG A 231 -35.14 18.77 31.05
N GLY A 232 -36.40 18.36 30.92
CA GLY A 232 -37.50 18.81 31.78
C GLY A 232 -37.48 18.04 33.08
#